data_AF-A0A971EKE5-F1
#
_entry.id   AF-A0A971EKE5-F1
#
_cell.length_a   1.000
_cell.length_b   1.000
_cell.length_c   1.000
_cell.angle_alpha   90.00
_cell.angle_beta   90.00
_cell.angle_gamma   90.00
#
_symmetry.space_group_name_H-M   'P 1'
#
loop_
_entity.id
_entity.type
_entity.pdbx_description
1 polymer ?
#
loop_
_entity_poly.entity_id
_entity_poly.type
_entity_poly.pdbx_seq_one_letter_code
_entity_poly.pdbx_strand_id
1 'polypeptide(L)'
;MTSFNPVFVYIALILYASASVCYFAGSKNRGVVRTAFVLSTAGFVFNLLALVNRAILTGRLPLANGCEFLLSFTWITVLMYLIYETRSKKKSAGGAVMLIATLLLLSVETLMSGQLDDVSPLLPALKSPWLTVHVLTAAAAYSGFTLAAGLALVQLRSTGLLPGEDMIYRIVAIAFAMLSLSIVLGAVWAEQAWGSYWSWDPKETWALITWIIYALYLHLHRQNGWKGKKASIMVIAGFVLVLFTFFGVNYLLSGLHSYALNPAMQTWSAQTS
;
A
#
# COMPACT_ATOMS: atom_id res chain seq x y z
N MET A 1 -16.63 -25.29 8.51
CA MET A 1 -15.24 -24.80 8.40
C MET A 1 -15.33 -23.29 8.29
N THR A 2 -15.17 -22.57 9.41
CA THR A 2 -15.67 -21.18 9.56
C THR A 2 -14.62 -20.23 10.15
N SER A 3 -13.34 -20.47 9.89
CA SER A 3 -12.25 -19.60 10.31
C SER A 3 -11.33 -19.28 9.14
N PHE A 4 -10.63 -18.15 9.22
CA PHE A 4 -9.67 -17.79 8.21
C PHE A 4 -8.49 -18.75 8.24
N ASN A 5 -7.89 -19.00 7.07
CA ASN A 5 -6.72 -19.85 6.95
C ASN A 5 -5.48 -18.95 6.81
N PRO A 6 -4.73 -18.70 7.90
CA PRO A 6 -3.58 -17.80 7.87
C PRO A 6 -2.37 -18.39 7.15
N VAL A 7 -2.38 -19.69 6.83
CA VAL A 7 -1.25 -20.37 6.15
C VAL A 7 -0.88 -19.67 4.84
N PHE A 8 -1.86 -19.18 4.08
CA PHE A 8 -1.59 -18.46 2.84
C PHE A 8 -0.83 -17.15 3.08
N VAL A 9 -1.15 -16.43 4.15
CA VAL A 9 -0.45 -15.19 4.53
C VAL A 9 0.99 -15.50 4.96
N TYR A 10 1.18 -16.54 5.79
CA TYR A 10 2.52 -16.95 6.25
C TYR A 10 3.42 -17.41 5.10
N ILE A 11 2.88 -18.21 4.18
CA ILE A 11 3.63 -18.64 3.00
C ILE A 11 4.01 -17.42 2.15
N ALA A 12 3.07 -16.50 1.88
CA ALA A 12 3.37 -15.29 1.12
C ALA A 12 4.45 -14.43 1.81
N LEU A 13 4.37 -14.26 3.13
CA LEU A 13 5.33 -13.51 3.93
C LEU A 13 6.75 -14.11 3.82
N ILE A 14 6.89 -15.41 4.02
CA ILE A 14 8.18 -16.12 3.94
C ILE A 14 8.75 -16.03 2.52
N LEU A 15 7.90 -16.18 1.50
CA LEU A 15 8.30 -16.08 0.10
C LEU A 15 8.78 -14.67 -0.26
N TYR A 16 8.08 -13.62 0.17
CA TYR A 16 8.53 -12.24 -0.04
C TYR A 16 9.81 -11.92 0.72
N ALA A 17 9.95 -12.42 1.96
CA ALA A 17 11.16 -12.22 2.76
C ALA A 17 12.37 -12.88 2.07
N SER A 18 12.18 -14.12 1.62
CA SER A 18 13.20 -14.88 0.90
C SER A 18 13.55 -14.22 -0.44
N ALA A 19 12.55 -13.75 -1.19
CA ALA A 19 12.76 -13.02 -2.44
C ALA A 19 13.56 -11.74 -2.21
N SER A 20 13.23 -10.97 -1.17
CA SER A 20 13.96 -9.76 -0.77
C SER A 20 15.45 -10.04 -0.53
N VAL A 21 15.74 -11.07 0.28
CA VAL A 21 17.12 -11.51 0.54
C VAL A 21 17.82 -11.92 -0.76
N CYS A 22 17.19 -12.69 -1.62
CA CYS A 22 17.77 -13.09 -2.91
C CYS A 22 18.06 -11.89 -3.82
N TYR A 23 17.15 -10.90 -3.92
CA TYR A 23 17.39 -9.70 -4.71
C TYR A 23 18.57 -8.87 -4.18
N PHE A 24 18.71 -8.73 -2.85
CA PHE A 24 19.82 -7.99 -2.27
C PHE A 24 21.15 -8.74 -2.37
N ALA A 25 21.19 -10.02 -1.98
CA ALA A 25 22.41 -10.83 -1.96
C ALA A 25 22.90 -11.19 -3.37
N GLY A 26 21.97 -11.40 -4.32
CA GLY A 26 22.26 -11.97 -5.63
C GLY A 26 22.14 -11.02 -6.81
N SER A 27 22.11 -9.69 -6.60
CA SER A 27 21.81 -8.70 -7.65
C SER A 27 22.65 -8.83 -8.94
N LYS A 28 23.87 -9.38 -8.85
CA LYS A 28 24.77 -9.63 -10.00
C LYS A 28 24.62 -11.03 -10.62
N ASN A 29 24.07 -12.00 -9.90
CA ASN A 29 23.92 -13.38 -10.36
C ASN A 29 22.54 -13.62 -10.97
N ARG A 30 22.50 -13.85 -12.28
CA ARG A 30 21.24 -14.07 -13.03
C ARG A 30 20.39 -15.22 -12.48
N GLY A 31 21.01 -16.28 -11.95
CA GLY A 31 20.31 -17.42 -11.35
C GLY A 31 19.58 -17.01 -10.08
N VAL A 32 20.26 -16.30 -9.17
CA VAL A 32 19.66 -15.85 -7.91
C VAL A 32 18.52 -14.86 -8.14
N VAL A 33 18.67 -13.94 -9.09
CA VAL A 33 17.58 -13.01 -9.40
C VAL A 33 16.39 -13.71 -10.07
N ARG A 34 16.63 -14.77 -10.84
CA ARG A 34 15.54 -15.61 -11.37
C ARG A 34 14.80 -16.32 -10.23
N THR A 35 15.52 -16.87 -9.26
CA THR A 35 14.93 -17.45 -8.05
C THR A 35 14.10 -16.41 -7.29
N ALA A 36 14.63 -15.21 -7.08
CA ALA A 36 13.91 -14.12 -6.42
C ALA A 36 12.59 -13.77 -7.12
N PHE A 37 12.59 -13.72 -8.46
CA PHE A 37 11.39 -13.49 -9.26
C PHE A 37 10.36 -14.62 -9.12
N VAL A 38 10.81 -15.88 -9.14
CA VAL A 38 9.93 -17.04 -8.93
C VAL A 38 9.32 -17.02 -7.53
N LEU A 39 10.12 -16.73 -6.50
CA LEU A 39 9.64 -16.58 -5.12
C LEU A 39 8.61 -15.46 -5.00
N SER A 40 8.86 -14.30 -5.62
CA SER A 40 7.93 -13.17 -5.65
C SER A 40 6.61 -13.53 -6.34
N THR A 41 6.68 -14.29 -7.44
CA THR A 41 5.50 -14.75 -8.18
C THR A 41 4.71 -15.79 -7.37
N ALA A 42 5.38 -16.70 -6.70
CA ALA A 42 4.73 -17.66 -5.80
C ALA A 42 4.06 -16.94 -4.62
N GLY A 43 4.76 -15.98 -3.99
CA GLY A 43 4.20 -15.16 -2.90
C GLY A 43 2.98 -14.36 -3.35
N PHE A 44 3.00 -13.82 -4.59
CA PHE A 44 1.84 -13.17 -5.21
C PHE A 44 0.62 -14.09 -5.33
N VAL A 45 0.81 -15.34 -5.74
CA VAL A 45 -0.27 -16.33 -5.80
C VAL A 45 -0.80 -16.65 -4.42
N PHE A 46 0.06 -16.86 -3.42
CA PHE A 46 -0.39 -17.14 -2.05
C PHE A 46 -1.10 -15.95 -1.40
N ASN A 47 -0.66 -14.72 -1.66
CA ASN A 47 -1.37 -13.52 -1.20
C ASN A 47 -2.76 -13.40 -1.88
N LEU A 48 -2.87 -13.76 -3.17
CA LEU A 48 -4.17 -13.86 -3.84
C LEU A 48 -5.06 -14.93 -3.20
N LEU A 49 -4.51 -16.10 -2.87
CA LEU A 49 -5.26 -17.15 -2.18
C LEU A 49 -5.74 -16.70 -0.80
N ALA A 50 -4.96 -15.90 -0.07
CA ALA A 50 -5.40 -15.29 1.18
C ALA A 50 -6.59 -14.33 0.97
N LEU A 51 -6.52 -13.46 -0.05
CA LEU A 51 -7.61 -12.55 -0.42
C LEU A 51 -8.87 -13.31 -0.85
N VAL A 52 -8.73 -14.34 -1.68
CA VAL A 52 -9.85 -15.18 -2.14
C VAL A 52 -10.47 -15.93 -0.97
N ASN A 53 -9.66 -16.52 -0.09
CA ASN A 53 -10.13 -17.17 1.12
C ASN A 53 -10.95 -16.19 1.99
N ARG A 54 -10.46 -14.96 2.18
CA ARG A 54 -11.18 -13.92 2.91
C ARG A 54 -12.48 -13.51 2.23
N ALA A 55 -12.48 -13.41 0.90
CA ALA A 55 -13.67 -13.06 0.12
C ALA A 55 -14.76 -14.13 0.24
N ILE A 56 -14.39 -15.42 0.18
CA ILE A 56 -15.32 -16.54 0.34
C ILE A 56 -15.92 -16.53 1.76
N LEU A 57 -15.10 -16.31 2.79
CA LEU A 57 -15.56 -16.31 4.18
C LEU A 57 -16.54 -15.17 4.49
N THR A 58 -16.31 -13.99 3.92
CA THR A 58 -17.11 -12.79 4.20
C THR A 58 -18.23 -12.54 3.18
N GLY A 59 -18.23 -13.27 2.05
CA GLY A 59 -19.18 -13.07 0.95
C GLY A 59 -19.04 -11.72 0.24
N ARG A 60 -17.91 -11.04 0.39
CA ARG A 60 -17.66 -9.68 -0.13
C ARG A 60 -16.21 -9.47 -0.51
N LEU A 61 -15.92 -8.36 -1.19
CA LEU A 61 -14.54 -8.00 -1.50
C LEU A 61 -13.78 -7.63 -0.19
N PRO A 62 -12.55 -8.15 0.00
CA PRO A 62 -11.78 -7.97 1.24
C PRO A 62 -11.11 -6.60 1.25
N LEU A 63 -11.87 -5.54 1.55
CA LEU A 63 -11.41 -4.14 1.60
C LEU A 63 -11.94 -3.33 2.81
N ALA A 64 -12.60 -3.97 3.77
CA ALA A 64 -13.36 -3.23 4.80
C ALA A 64 -12.61 -2.95 6.10
N ASN A 65 -11.46 -3.59 6.34
CA ASN A 65 -10.64 -3.36 7.53
C ASN A 65 -9.15 -3.21 7.20
N GLY A 66 -8.34 -2.88 8.21
CA GLY A 66 -6.91 -2.64 8.06
C GLY A 66 -6.16 -3.83 7.46
N CYS A 67 -6.45 -5.06 7.92
CA CYS A 67 -5.82 -6.27 7.39
C CYS A 67 -6.16 -6.52 5.92
N GLU A 68 -7.45 -6.44 5.59
CA GLU A 68 -7.99 -6.57 4.25
C GLU A 68 -7.35 -5.55 3.29
N PHE A 69 -7.20 -4.31 3.73
CA PHE A 69 -6.50 -3.25 3.00
C PHE A 69 -5.02 -3.58 2.79
N LEU A 70 -4.29 -3.99 3.83
CA LEU A 70 -2.86 -4.30 3.73
C LEU A 70 -2.56 -5.50 2.82
N LEU A 71 -3.40 -6.54 2.85
CA LEU A 71 -3.29 -7.69 1.94
C LEU A 71 -3.47 -7.23 0.48
N SER A 72 -4.50 -6.43 0.21
CA SER A 72 -4.81 -5.90 -1.11
C SER A 72 -3.72 -4.93 -1.60
N PHE A 73 -3.28 -4.01 -0.75
CA PHE A 73 -2.19 -3.07 -1.03
C PHE A 73 -0.87 -3.81 -1.33
N THR A 74 -0.54 -4.85 -0.56
CA THR A 74 0.64 -5.67 -0.82
C THR A 74 0.51 -6.40 -2.16
N TRP A 75 -0.66 -6.97 -2.45
CA TRP A 75 -0.92 -7.71 -3.68
C TRP A 75 -0.77 -6.83 -4.92
N ILE A 76 -1.37 -5.63 -4.92
CA ILE A 76 -1.25 -4.66 -6.03
C ILE A 76 0.20 -4.17 -6.17
N THR A 77 0.91 -3.95 -5.06
CA THR A 77 2.32 -3.52 -5.08
C THR A 77 3.21 -4.56 -5.76
N VAL A 78 3.04 -5.84 -5.40
CA VAL A 78 3.80 -6.94 -6.00
C VAL A 78 3.40 -7.13 -7.46
N LEU A 79 2.12 -7.01 -7.82
CA LEU A 79 1.66 -7.02 -9.21
C LEU A 79 2.37 -5.96 -10.05
N MET A 80 2.36 -4.70 -9.60
CA MET A 80 3.03 -3.59 -10.28
C MET A 80 4.53 -3.85 -10.45
N TYR A 81 5.17 -4.42 -9.43
CA TYR A 81 6.58 -4.78 -9.50
C TYR A 81 6.87 -5.91 -10.51
N LEU A 82 6.07 -6.98 -10.53
CA LEU A 82 6.23 -8.08 -11.49
C LEU A 82 6.05 -7.59 -12.94
N ILE A 83 5.07 -6.71 -13.18
CA ILE A 83 4.88 -6.06 -14.48
C ILE A 83 6.10 -5.18 -14.82
N TYR A 84 6.61 -4.42 -13.85
CA TYR A 84 7.81 -3.60 -14.03
C TYR A 84 9.04 -4.43 -14.39
N GLU A 85 9.32 -5.51 -13.66
CA GLU A 85 10.52 -6.33 -13.87
C GLU A 85 10.48 -7.04 -15.23
N THR A 86 9.31 -7.56 -15.63
CA THR A 86 9.13 -8.23 -16.92
C THR A 86 9.28 -7.27 -18.10
N ARG A 87 8.84 -6.01 -17.97
CA ARG A 87 8.94 -4.99 -19.04
C ARG A 87 10.31 -4.29 -19.10
N SER A 88 10.90 -3.99 -17.96
CA SER A 88 12.08 -3.10 -17.91
C SER A 88 13.42 -3.82 -18.07
N LYS A 89 13.45 -5.16 -17.95
CA LYS A 89 14.67 -6.00 -17.88
C LYS A 89 15.69 -5.59 -16.79
N LYS A 90 15.36 -4.58 -15.98
CA LYS A 90 16.14 -4.06 -14.86
C LYS A 90 15.50 -4.57 -13.58
N LYS A 91 16.30 -5.29 -12.80
CA LYS A 91 15.84 -6.13 -11.68
C LYS A 91 16.21 -5.52 -10.32
N SER A 92 16.54 -4.23 -10.32
CA SER A 92 17.26 -3.60 -9.22
C SER A 92 16.38 -3.20 -8.03
N ALA A 93 15.09 -2.97 -8.23
CA ALA A 93 14.16 -2.55 -7.16
C ALA A 93 13.54 -3.70 -6.37
N GLY A 94 13.69 -4.96 -6.81
CA GLY A 94 13.00 -6.10 -6.22
C GLY A 94 13.28 -6.31 -4.74
N GLY A 95 14.53 -6.09 -4.30
CA GLY A 95 14.88 -6.21 -2.89
C GLY A 95 14.10 -5.24 -2.02
N ALA A 96 14.04 -3.97 -2.41
CA ALA A 96 13.33 -2.94 -1.64
C ALA A 96 11.82 -3.17 -1.65
N VAL A 97 11.23 -3.48 -2.82
CA VAL A 97 9.78 -3.68 -2.93
C VAL A 97 9.33 -4.94 -2.20
N MET A 98 10.07 -6.05 -2.32
CA MET A 98 9.74 -7.28 -1.58
C MET A 98 9.95 -7.10 -0.07
N LEU A 99 10.96 -6.34 0.36
CA LEU A 99 11.12 -6.02 1.78
C LEU A 99 9.91 -5.25 2.32
N ILE A 100 9.43 -4.24 1.59
CA ILE A 100 8.24 -3.49 1.99
C ILE A 100 7.02 -4.42 2.03
N ALA A 101 6.83 -5.27 1.00
CA ALA A 101 5.75 -6.26 0.99
C ALA A 101 5.80 -7.20 2.21
N THR A 102 6.99 -7.69 2.59
CA THR A 102 7.20 -8.48 3.80
C THR A 102 6.79 -7.71 5.06
N LEU A 103 7.23 -6.45 5.20
CA LEU A 103 6.91 -5.64 6.38
C LEU A 103 5.40 -5.34 6.48
N LEU A 104 4.73 -5.12 5.35
CA LEU A 104 3.27 -4.95 5.33
C LEU A 104 2.55 -6.21 5.79
N LEU A 105 2.92 -7.40 5.28
CA LEU A 105 2.31 -8.66 5.73
C LEU A 105 2.67 -9.00 7.18
N LEU A 106 3.89 -8.69 7.62
CA LEU A 106 4.29 -8.86 9.02
C LEU A 106 3.45 -7.98 9.94
N SER A 107 3.11 -6.76 9.51
CA SER A 107 2.26 -5.85 10.30
C SER A 107 0.82 -6.34 10.45
N VAL A 108 0.29 -7.07 9.47
CA VAL A 108 -1.03 -7.73 9.57
C VAL A 108 -1.04 -8.72 10.73
N GLU A 109 0.01 -9.54 10.84
CA GLU A 109 0.13 -10.54 11.90
C GLU A 109 0.41 -9.91 13.27
N THR A 110 1.35 -8.97 13.32
CA THR A 110 1.88 -8.47 14.61
C THR A 110 1.06 -7.34 15.22
N LEU A 111 0.38 -6.52 14.42
CA LEU A 111 -0.34 -5.34 14.90
C LEU A 111 -1.86 -5.47 14.81
N MET A 112 -2.36 -6.42 14.02
CA MET A 112 -3.79 -6.55 13.70
C MET A 112 -4.27 -8.00 13.81
N SER A 113 -3.62 -8.80 14.67
CA SER A 113 -3.95 -10.21 14.91
C SER A 113 -5.44 -10.39 15.24
N GLY A 114 -6.09 -11.37 14.60
CA GLY A 114 -7.49 -11.72 14.87
C GLY A 114 -8.53 -10.97 14.04
N GLN A 115 -8.20 -9.85 13.38
CA GLN A 115 -9.16 -9.15 12.51
C GLN A 115 -9.55 -9.96 11.26
N LEU A 116 -8.70 -10.89 10.83
CA LEU A 116 -8.97 -11.77 9.68
C LEU A 116 -9.93 -12.91 10.01
N ASP A 117 -10.18 -13.20 11.29
CA ASP A 117 -11.19 -14.17 11.73
C ASP A 117 -12.55 -13.53 11.99
N ASP A 118 -12.59 -12.20 12.13
CA ASP A 118 -13.84 -11.47 12.31
C ASP A 118 -14.69 -11.49 11.03
N VAL A 119 -15.86 -12.12 11.10
CA VAL A 119 -16.85 -12.21 10.01
C VAL A 119 -18.12 -11.42 10.33
N SER A 120 -18.06 -10.53 11.32
CA SER A 120 -19.20 -9.72 11.73
C SER A 120 -19.74 -8.88 10.57
N PRO A 121 -21.07 -8.64 10.53
CA PRO A 121 -21.67 -7.78 9.51
C PRO A 121 -21.02 -6.40 9.48
N LEU A 122 -20.82 -5.88 8.27
CA LEU A 122 -20.29 -4.53 8.09
C LEU A 122 -21.23 -3.47 8.68
N LEU A 123 -20.64 -2.47 9.32
CA LEU A 123 -21.33 -1.24 9.68
C LEU A 123 -21.99 -0.60 8.45
N PRO A 124 -23.15 0.07 8.59
CA PRO A 124 -23.85 0.70 7.47
C PRO A 124 -22.95 1.62 6.62
N ALA A 125 -22.09 2.42 7.27
CA ALA A 125 -21.16 3.32 6.59
C ALA A 125 -20.16 2.59 5.66
N LEU A 126 -19.86 1.31 5.92
CA LEU A 126 -18.95 0.50 5.10
C LEU A 126 -19.65 -0.18 3.92
N LYS A 127 -20.99 -0.22 3.90
CA LYS A 127 -21.80 -0.81 2.82
C LYS A 127 -22.03 0.20 1.69
N SER A 128 -20.96 0.78 1.16
CA SER A 128 -21.04 1.77 0.08
C SER A 128 -20.13 1.40 -1.10
N PRO A 129 -20.65 1.42 -2.36
CA PRO A 129 -19.82 1.29 -3.56
C PRO A 129 -18.74 2.39 -3.64
N TRP A 130 -19.06 3.60 -3.15
CA TRP A 130 -18.13 4.73 -3.15
C TRP A 130 -16.90 4.44 -2.29
N LEU A 131 -17.11 3.85 -1.10
CA LEU A 131 -16.01 3.41 -0.25
C LEU A 131 -15.16 2.35 -0.96
N THR A 132 -15.80 1.41 -1.66
CA THR A 132 -15.08 0.32 -2.35
C THR A 132 -14.13 0.89 -3.42
N VAL A 133 -14.61 1.81 -4.25
CA VAL A 133 -13.78 2.45 -5.30
C VAL A 133 -12.74 3.40 -4.68
N HIS A 134 -13.09 4.12 -3.61
CA HIS A 134 -12.14 4.95 -2.85
C HIS A 134 -10.96 4.13 -2.32
N VAL A 135 -11.23 2.99 -1.67
CA VAL A 135 -10.21 2.13 -1.08
C VAL A 135 -9.35 1.45 -2.15
N LEU A 136 -9.95 1.02 -3.26
CA LEU A 136 -9.20 0.45 -4.40
C LEU A 136 -8.27 1.47 -5.05
N THR A 137 -8.74 2.70 -5.27
CA THR A 137 -7.92 3.78 -5.84
C THR A 137 -6.83 4.23 -4.87
N ALA A 138 -7.10 4.25 -3.56
CA ALA A 138 -6.09 4.48 -2.54
C ALA A 138 -5.00 3.39 -2.56
N ALA A 139 -5.39 2.11 -2.57
CA ALA A 139 -4.46 0.99 -2.63
C ALA A 139 -3.59 1.04 -3.89
N ALA A 140 -4.18 1.34 -5.06
CA ALA A 140 -3.45 1.49 -6.31
C ALA A 140 -2.46 2.68 -6.27
N ALA A 141 -2.86 3.82 -5.70
CA ALA A 141 -1.98 4.97 -5.53
C ALA A 141 -0.78 4.64 -4.62
N TYR A 142 -1.05 4.05 -3.44
CA TYR A 142 -0.01 3.69 -2.49
C TYR A 142 0.93 2.63 -3.05
N SER A 143 0.44 1.68 -3.85
CA SER A 143 1.27 0.70 -4.56
C SER A 143 2.22 1.36 -5.57
N GLY A 144 1.72 2.34 -6.33
CA GLY A 144 2.55 3.12 -7.24
C GLY A 144 3.63 3.90 -6.51
N PHE A 145 3.30 4.57 -5.41
CA PHE A 145 4.28 5.26 -4.57
C PHE A 145 5.30 4.33 -3.94
N THR A 146 4.89 3.12 -3.53
CA THR A 146 5.79 2.08 -3.00
C THR A 146 6.80 1.64 -4.04
N LEU A 147 6.34 1.33 -5.27
CA LEU A 147 7.23 0.96 -6.37
C LEU A 147 8.20 2.10 -6.72
N ALA A 148 7.70 3.34 -6.78
CA ALA A 148 8.52 4.52 -7.01
C ALA A 148 9.58 4.71 -5.91
N ALA A 149 9.23 4.51 -4.64
CA ALA A 149 10.17 4.59 -3.52
C ALA A 149 11.23 3.49 -3.58
N GLY A 150 10.84 2.25 -3.93
CA GLY A 150 11.78 1.16 -4.15
C GLY A 150 12.80 1.45 -5.26
N LEU A 151 12.34 2.04 -6.37
CA LEU A 151 13.20 2.50 -7.46
C LEU A 151 14.10 3.68 -7.05
N ALA A 152 13.55 4.64 -6.31
CA ALA A 152 14.30 5.78 -5.79
C ALA A 152 15.42 5.35 -4.82
N LEU A 153 15.18 4.35 -3.97
CA LEU A 153 16.19 3.79 -3.07
C LEU A 153 17.36 3.18 -3.84
N VAL A 154 17.09 2.49 -4.94
CA VAL A 154 18.14 1.96 -5.82
C VAL A 154 18.92 3.11 -6.45
N GLN A 155 18.23 4.15 -6.93
CA GLN A 155 18.86 5.31 -7.55
C GLN A 155 19.79 6.05 -6.57
N LEU A 156 19.48 6.10 -5.28
CA LEU A 156 20.36 6.66 -4.27
C LEU A 156 21.65 5.86 -4.05
N ARG A 157 21.62 4.54 -4.27
CA ARG A 157 22.78 3.65 -4.11
C ARG A 157 23.68 3.61 -5.33
N SER A 158 23.19 4.01 -6.49
CA SER A 158 23.99 4.12 -7.72
C SER A 158 24.69 5.47 -7.82
N THR A 159 25.96 5.48 -8.20
CA THR A 159 26.79 6.69 -8.35
C THR A 159 26.51 7.51 -9.63
N GLY A 160 25.30 7.43 -10.19
CA GLY A 160 24.92 8.15 -11.41
C GLY A 160 23.42 8.22 -11.63
N LEU A 161 23.00 9.03 -12.61
CA LEU A 161 21.61 9.06 -13.09
C LEU A 161 21.30 7.72 -13.74
N LEU A 162 20.62 6.82 -13.02
CA LEU A 162 20.15 5.58 -13.62
C LEU A 162 19.11 5.91 -14.71
N PRO A 163 19.05 5.12 -15.80
CA PRO A 163 17.99 5.24 -16.81
C PRO A 163 16.62 4.73 -16.28
N GLY A 164 16.18 5.25 -15.15
CA GLY A 164 14.93 4.93 -14.45
C GLY A 164 14.27 6.15 -13.81
N GLU A 165 14.89 7.32 -13.85
CA GLU A 165 14.32 8.54 -13.27
C GLU A 165 13.01 8.98 -13.96
N ASP A 166 12.97 8.97 -15.30
CA ASP A 166 11.73 9.23 -16.06
C ASP A 166 10.63 8.22 -15.72
N MET A 167 11.02 6.97 -15.41
CA MET A 167 10.07 5.93 -15.01
C MET A 167 9.51 6.22 -13.61
N ILE A 168 10.36 6.61 -12.65
CA ILE A 168 9.91 7.03 -11.32
C ILE A 168 8.94 8.19 -11.45
N TYR A 169 9.27 9.22 -12.24
CA TYR A 169 8.36 10.34 -12.50
C TYR A 169 7.02 9.88 -13.07
N ARG A 170 7.01 8.99 -14.09
CA ARG A 170 5.76 8.47 -14.68
C ARG A 170 4.93 7.67 -13.68
N ILE A 171 5.57 6.80 -12.89
CA ILE A 171 4.88 6.02 -11.86
C ILE A 171 4.28 6.95 -10.80
N VAL A 172 5.04 7.94 -10.33
CA VAL A 172 4.55 8.93 -9.36
C VAL A 172 3.41 9.76 -9.94
N ALA A 173 3.47 10.16 -11.20
CA ALA A 173 2.40 10.91 -11.85
C ALA A 173 1.08 10.11 -11.93
N ILE A 174 1.17 8.82 -12.29
CA ILE A 174 0.01 7.92 -12.30
C ILE A 174 -0.53 7.70 -10.88
N ALA A 175 0.36 7.44 -9.92
CA ALA A 175 -0.01 7.26 -8.51
C ALA A 175 -0.65 8.52 -7.91
N PHE A 176 -0.14 9.70 -8.26
CA PHE A 176 -0.70 10.99 -7.87
C PHE A 176 -2.10 11.22 -8.45
N ALA A 177 -2.33 10.86 -9.70
CA ALA A 177 -3.66 10.91 -10.30
C ALA A 177 -4.64 9.96 -9.59
N MET A 178 -4.20 8.74 -9.26
CA MET A 178 -4.99 7.79 -8.48
C MET A 178 -5.27 8.29 -7.06
N LEU A 179 -4.30 8.92 -6.39
CA LEU A 179 -4.49 9.54 -5.08
C LEU A 179 -5.49 10.69 -5.14
N SER A 180 -5.41 11.54 -6.16
CA SER A 180 -6.33 12.65 -6.38
C SER A 180 -7.77 12.13 -6.56
N LEU A 181 -7.94 11.08 -7.37
CA LEU A 181 -9.22 10.41 -7.53
C LEU A 181 -9.71 9.80 -6.21
N SER A 182 -8.82 9.16 -5.45
CA SER A 182 -9.14 8.59 -4.15
C SER A 182 -9.63 9.66 -3.17
N ILE A 183 -8.98 10.83 -3.08
CA ILE A 183 -9.43 11.93 -2.21
C ILE A 183 -10.83 12.40 -2.59
N VAL A 184 -11.12 12.58 -3.88
CA VAL A 184 -12.46 12.98 -4.35
C VAL A 184 -13.51 11.91 -4.02
N LEU A 185 -13.23 10.64 -4.30
CA LEU A 185 -14.14 9.53 -3.98
C LEU A 185 -14.34 9.38 -2.46
N GLY A 186 -13.29 9.64 -1.69
CA GLY A 186 -13.32 9.64 -0.23
C GLY A 186 -14.24 10.73 0.30
N ALA A 187 -14.17 11.94 -0.27
CA ALA A 187 -15.07 13.05 0.07
C ALA A 187 -16.55 12.72 -0.22
N VAL A 188 -16.84 12.08 -1.36
CA VAL A 188 -18.21 11.64 -1.70
C VAL A 188 -18.72 10.60 -0.72
N TRP A 189 -17.88 9.63 -0.34
CA TRP A 189 -18.25 8.64 0.67
C TRP A 189 -18.40 9.27 2.07
N ALA A 190 -17.53 10.21 2.43
CA ALA A 190 -17.55 10.94 3.68
C ALA A 190 -18.90 11.65 3.90
N GLU A 191 -19.41 12.33 2.88
CA GLU A 191 -20.73 12.98 2.96
C GLU A 191 -21.86 11.96 3.23
N GLN A 192 -21.82 10.78 2.59
CA GLN A 192 -22.80 9.72 2.84
C GLN A 192 -22.68 9.09 4.24
N ALA A 193 -21.47 9.04 4.80
CA ALA A 193 -21.19 8.38 6.06
C ALA A 193 -21.46 9.28 7.28
N TRP A 194 -21.08 10.56 7.20
CA TRP A 194 -21.13 11.50 8.32
C TRP A 194 -21.64 12.90 7.95
N GLY A 195 -22.22 13.08 6.77
CA GLY A 195 -22.92 14.32 6.40
C GLY A 195 -22.02 15.51 6.03
N SER A 196 -20.71 15.29 5.88
CA SER A 196 -19.75 16.31 5.44
C SER A 196 -18.70 15.72 4.49
N TYR A 197 -18.37 16.46 3.42
CA TYR A 197 -17.34 16.07 2.44
C TYR A 197 -15.91 16.06 3.02
N TRP A 198 -15.66 16.86 4.05
CA TRP A 198 -14.35 17.00 4.68
C TRP A 198 -14.54 17.39 6.14
N SER A 199 -13.79 16.76 7.03
CA SER A 199 -13.90 16.89 8.47
C SER A 199 -12.58 17.29 9.13
N TRP A 200 -11.50 17.44 8.35
CA TRP A 200 -10.14 17.65 8.88
C TRP A 200 -9.68 16.55 9.82
N ASP A 201 -10.26 15.35 9.69
CA ASP A 201 -9.80 14.18 10.40
C ASP A 201 -8.30 13.94 10.11
N PRO A 202 -7.53 13.39 11.07
CA PRO A 202 -6.14 13.06 10.84
C PRO A 202 -5.87 12.32 9.51
N LYS A 203 -6.66 11.32 9.10
CA LYS A 203 -6.39 10.63 7.83
C LYS A 203 -6.58 11.53 6.61
N GLU A 204 -7.63 12.35 6.63
CA GLU A 204 -7.90 13.34 5.58
C GLU A 204 -6.74 14.34 5.48
N THR A 205 -6.32 14.90 6.63
CA THR A 205 -5.23 15.88 6.72
C THR A 205 -3.90 15.30 6.23
N TRP A 206 -3.54 14.08 6.67
CA TRP A 206 -2.28 13.45 6.26
C TRP A 206 -2.30 12.95 4.81
N ALA A 207 -3.47 12.59 4.27
CA ALA A 207 -3.64 12.35 2.84
C ALA A 207 -3.39 13.63 2.02
N LEU A 208 -3.89 14.79 2.48
CA LEU A 208 -3.63 16.08 1.85
C LEU A 208 -2.14 16.47 1.91
N ILE A 209 -1.47 16.28 3.05
CA ILE A 209 -0.02 16.53 3.19
C ILE A 209 0.76 15.65 2.20
N THR A 210 0.43 14.36 2.11
CA THR A 210 1.04 13.43 1.15
C THR A 210 0.82 13.89 -0.28
N TRP A 211 -0.39 14.33 -0.61
CA TRP A 211 -0.73 14.87 -1.92
C TRP A 211 0.13 16.09 -2.26
N ILE A 212 0.29 17.05 -1.34
CA ILE A 212 1.12 18.26 -1.53
C ILE A 212 2.58 17.89 -1.80
N ILE A 213 3.15 16.95 -1.05
CA ILE A 213 4.55 16.55 -1.22
C ILE A 213 4.79 15.90 -2.59
N TYR A 214 3.88 15.04 -3.06
CA TYR A 214 3.99 14.47 -4.39
C TYR A 214 3.69 15.48 -5.51
N ALA A 215 2.76 16.42 -5.30
CA ALA A 215 2.55 17.54 -6.23
C ALA A 215 3.81 18.39 -6.36
N LEU A 216 4.46 18.72 -5.25
CA LEU A 216 5.71 19.48 -5.21
C LEU A 216 6.84 18.72 -5.91
N TYR A 217 6.97 17.41 -5.67
CA TYR A 217 7.92 16.57 -6.40
C TYR A 217 7.70 16.67 -7.92
N LEU A 218 6.47 16.48 -8.40
CA LEU A 218 6.16 16.53 -9.84
C LEU A 218 6.46 17.92 -10.42
N HIS A 219 6.11 18.97 -9.69
CA HIS A 219 6.37 20.36 -10.09
C HIS A 219 7.87 20.65 -10.20
N LEU A 220 8.64 20.37 -9.15
CA LEU A 220 10.08 20.63 -9.10
C LEU A 220 10.87 19.79 -10.10
N HIS A 221 10.44 18.55 -10.33
CA HIS A 221 11.06 17.67 -11.32
C HIS A 221 10.88 18.20 -12.74
N ARG A 222 9.69 18.74 -13.06
CA ARG A 222 9.37 19.27 -14.39
C ARG A 222 9.92 20.67 -14.64
N GLN A 223 9.84 21.58 -13.66
CA GLN A 223 10.16 23.01 -13.84
C GLN A 223 11.60 23.34 -13.45
N ASN A 224 12.10 22.78 -12.34
CA ASN A 224 13.33 23.26 -11.70
C ASN A 224 14.52 22.31 -11.91
N GLY A 225 14.38 21.30 -12.77
CA GLY A 225 15.43 20.32 -13.04
C GLY A 225 15.84 19.50 -11.81
N TRP A 226 14.94 19.31 -10.84
CA TRP A 226 15.23 18.46 -9.68
C TRP A 226 15.35 17.01 -10.11
N LYS A 227 16.61 16.55 -10.21
CA LYS A 227 16.99 15.23 -10.70
C LYS A 227 17.91 14.50 -9.71
N GLY A 228 18.10 13.20 -9.92
CA GLY A 228 19.01 12.39 -9.12
C GLY A 228 18.64 12.36 -7.63
N LYS A 229 19.65 12.54 -6.77
CA LYS A 229 19.55 12.35 -5.31
C LYS A 229 18.42 13.15 -4.65
N LYS A 230 18.26 14.43 -5.02
CA LYS A 230 17.24 15.31 -4.41
C LYS A 230 15.82 14.81 -4.73
N ALA A 231 15.59 14.45 -6.00
CA ALA A 231 14.32 13.90 -6.46
C ALA A 231 14.00 12.56 -5.76
N SER A 232 14.98 11.65 -5.68
CA SER A 232 14.80 10.36 -5.01
C SER A 232 14.48 10.51 -3.52
N ILE A 233 15.12 11.44 -2.81
CA ILE A 233 14.82 11.70 -1.39
C ILE A 233 13.37 12.17 -1.21
N MET A 234 12.87 13.06 -2.08
CA MET A 234 11.47 13.51 -2.00
C MET A 234 10.48 12.37 -2.23
N VAL A 235 10.73 11.48 -3.20
CA VAL A 235 9.86 10.32 -3.45
C VAL A 235 9.80 9.39 -2.24
N ILE A 236 10.95 9.15 -1.61
CA ILE A 236 11.03 8.31 -0.40
C ILE A 236 10.33 9.01 0.78
N ALA A 237 10.55 10.31 0.97
CA ALA A 237 9.89 11.09 2.02
C ALA A 237 8.35 11.08 1.84
N GLY A 238 7.86 11.24 0.61
CA GLY A 238 6.44 11.09 0.29
C GLY A 238 5.89 9.70 0.64
N PHE A 239 6.69 8.65 0.44
CA PHE A 239 6.27 7.29 0.78
C PHE A 239 6.25 7.05 2.30
N VAL A 240 7.18 7.65 3.05
CA VAL A 240 7.12 7.66 4.52
C VAL A 240 5.84 8.35 5.00
N LEU A 241 5.39 9.42 4.34
CA LEU A 241 4.12 10.06 4.65
C LEU A 241 2.92 9.16 4.32
N VAL A 242 2.95 8.40 3.22
CA VAL A 242 1.93 7.36 2.94
C VAL A 242 1.84 6.36 4.09
N LEU A 243 2.98 5.85 4.57
CA LEU A 243 3.02 4.94 5.71
C LEU A 243 2.53 5.62 6.99
N PHE A 244 2.80 6.90 7.20
CA PHE A 244 2.29 7.65 8.33
C PHE A 244 0.78 7.85 8.25
N THR A 245 0.21 8.18 7.08
CA THR A 245 -1.24 8.31 6.89
C THR A 245 -1.96 7.01 7.24
N PHE A 246 -1.38 5.86 6.90
CA PHE A 246 -1.96 4.57 7.23
C PHE A 246 -1.65 4.11 8.66
N PHE A 247 -0.39 3.96 9.06
CA PHE A 247 -0.02 3.47 10.39
C PHE A 247 -0.02 4.57 11.45
N GLY A 248 0.68 5.68 11.18
CA GLY A 248 0.85 6.78 12.13
C GLY A 248 -0.50 7.32 12.64
N VAL A 249 -1.42 7.64 11.74
CA VAL A 249 -2.75 8.14 12.14
C VAL A 249 -3.52 7.09 12.94
N ASN A 250 -3.45 5.83 12.54
CA ASN A 250 -4.22 4.76 13.17
C ASN A 250 -3.73 4.40 14.58
N TYR A 251 -2.43 4.53 14.87
CA TYR A 251 -1.84 4.13 16.16
C TYR A 251 -1.44 5.30 17.07
N LEU A 252 -1.19 6.49 16.52
CA LEU A 252 -0.71 7.65 17.28
C LEU A 252 -1.75 8.75 17.45
N LEU A 253 -2.81 8.75 16.64
CA LEU A 253 -3.82 9.80 16.63
C LEU A 253 -5.22 9.18 16.79
N SER A 254 -6.14 9.93 17.41
CA SER A 254 -7.56 9.59 17.48
C SER A 254 -8.31 10.23 16.31
N GLY A 255 -9.18 9.49 15.63
CA GLY A 255 -9.99 10.04 14.53
C GLY A 255 -11.19 9.18 14.16
N LEU A 256 -12.05 9.73 13.30
CA LEU A 256 -13.22 9.04 12.73
C LEU A 256 -12.82 7.76 12.01
N HIS A 257 -11.57 7.63 11.58
CA HIS A 257 -11.06 6.45 10.89
C HIS A 257 -10.43 5.37 11.79
N SER A 258 -10.48 5.52 13.11
CA SER A 258 -9.97 4.53 14.07
C SER A 258 -10.80 3.22 14.09
N TYR A 259 -12.00 3.20 13.48
CA TYR A 259 -12.83 1.98 13.34
C TYR A 259 -12.13 0.85 12.57
N ALA A 260 -11.14 1.17 11.73
CA ALA A 260 -10.41 0.19 10.93
C ALA A 260 -9.50 -0.73 11.77
N LEU A 261 -9.27 -0.41 13.06
CA LEU A 261 -8.39 -1.15 13.96
C LEU A 261 -9.07 -1.80 15.17
N ASN A 262 -10.18 -1.25 15.67
CA ASN A 262 -10.78 -1.73 16.91
C ASN A 262 -12.32 -1.76 16.83
N PRO A 263 -12.94 -2.95 16.66
CA PRO A 263 -14.39 -3.12 16.76
C PRO A 263 -14.97 -2.67 18.11
N ALA A 264 -14.19 -2.73 19.21
CA ALA A 264 -14.65 -2.34 20.54
C ALA A 264 -14.75 -0.81 20.74
N MET A 265 -14.11 0.02 19.91
CA MET A 265 -14.36 1.47 19.94
C MET A 265 -15.69 1.87 19.28
N GLN A 266 -16.36 0.94 18.59
CA GLN A 266 -17.68 1.19 17.99
C GLN A 266 -18.79 1.36 19.04
N THR A 267 -18.67 0.74 20.21
CA THR A 267 -19.72 0.77 21.24
C THR A 267 -19.73 2.09 22.03
N TRP A 268 -18.59 2.78 22.13
CA TRP A 268 -18.48 4.00 22.94
C TRP A 268 -19.02 5.24 22.21
N SER A 269 -18.76 5.36 20.90
CA SER A 269 -19.29 6.48 20.08
C SER A 269 -20.78 6.36 19.80
N ALA A 270 -21.33 5.14 19.73
CA ALA A 270 -22.77 4.91 19.51
C ALA A 270 -23.61 5.11 20.78
N GLN A 271 -23.00 5.17 21.97
CA GLN A 271 -23.69 5.41 23.24
C GLN A 271 -23.66 6.88 23.68
N THR A 272 -22.92 7.74 22.97
CA THR A 272 -22.71 9.15 23.33
C THR A 272 -23.23 10.14 22.29
N SER A 273 -23.96 9.66 21.27
CA SER A 273 -24.68 10.46 20.27
C SER A 273 -26.20 10.30 20.41
#